data_AF-A0ABD5CQQ5-F1
#
_entry.id   AF-A0ABD5CQQ5-F1
#
_cell.length_a   1.000
_cell.length_b   1.000
_cell.length_c   1.000
_cell.angle_alpha   90.00
_cell.angle_beta   90.00
_cell.angle_gamma   90.00
#
_symmetry.space_group_name_H-M   'P 1'
#
loop_
_entity.id
_entity.type
_entity.pdbx_description
1 polymer ?
#
loop_
_entity_poly.entity_id
_entity_poly.type
_entity_poly.pdbx_seq_one_letter_code
_entity_poly.pdbx_strand_id
1 'polypeptide(L)' 'MKREEYVVSEVTEVTEYKSWVCLICGWIYNEEEGLPEEGIAPGTRFAAIPEDWRCPLCDVGKAEFAVVEF' A
#
# COMPACT_ATOMS: atom_id res chain seq x y z
N MET A 1 -21.80 34.79 -9.91
CA MET A 1 -21.92 33.36 -10.25
C MET A 1 -20.66 32.69 -9.77
N LYS A 2 -20.64 32.45 -8.46
CA LYS A 2 -19.44 32.16 -7.66
C LYS A 2 -19.19 30.66 -7.74
N ARG A 3 -18.07 30.30 -8.37
CA ARG A 3 -17.49 28.97 -8.52
C ARG A 3 -16.94 28.46 -7.17
N GLU A 4 -17.73 28.60 -6.13
CA GLU A 4 -17.37 28.40 -4.72
C GLU A 4 -18.20 27.27 -4.08
N GLU A 5 -18.84 26.42 -4.91
CA GLU A 5 -19.39 25.11 -4.48
C GLU A 5 -18.35 23.99 -4.55
N TYR A 6 -17.10 24.32 -4.91
CA TYR A 6 -15.98 23.39 -5.11
C TYR A 6 -14.86 23.63 -4.08
N VAL A 7 -15.22 23.87 -2.82
CA VAL A 7 -14.30 23.73 -1.70
C VAL A 7 -14.70 22.45 -1.00
N VAL A 8 -14.13 21.36 -1.52
CA VAL A 8 -14.20 19.97 -1.06
C VAL A 8 -14.32 19.93 0.46
N SER A 9 -15.50 19.54 0.93
CA SER A 9 -16.00 19.73 2.28
C SER A 9 -15.39 18.84 3.35
N GLU A 10 -14.46 17.94 3.04
CA GLU A 10 -13.92 17.00 4.04
C GLU A 10 -12.42 16.85 3.84
N VAL A 11 -11.66 17.36 4.79
CA VAL A 11 -10.20 17.28 4.85
C VAL A 11 -9.80 15.81 4.88
N THR A 12 -9.38 15.24 3.75
CA THR A 12 -8.70 13.94 3.72
C THR A 12 -7.29 14.15 4.27
N GLU A 13 -7.02 13.62 5.45
CA GLU A 13 -5.67 13.55 6.00
C GLU A 13 -4.70 13.03 4.92
N VAL A 14 -3.65 13.80 4.63
CA VAL A 14 -2.61 13.39 3.67
C VAL A 14 -1.89 12.18 4.28
N THR A 15 -2.38 10.98 3.96
CA THR A 15 -1.88 9.74 4.52
C THR A 15 -0.69 9.32 3.68
N GLU A 16 0.53 9.44 4.23
CA GLU A 16 1.74 9.04 3.53
C GLU A 16 1.82 7.50 3.51
N TYR A 17 1.43 6.90 2.39
CA TYR A 17 1.53 5.46 2.14
C TYR A 17 2.90 5.11 1.57
N LYS A 18 3.39 3.92 1.93
CA LYS A 18 4.67 3.40 1.45
C LYS A 18 4.45 2.32 0.38
N SER A 19 5.42 2.20 -0.51
CA SER A 19 5.54 1.07 -1.42
C SER A 19 6.66 0.15 -0.94
N TRP A 20 6.48 -1.15 -1.06
CA TRP A 20 7.42 -2.17 -0.60
C TRP A 20 7.77 -3.09 -1.77
N VAL A 21 9.05 -3.21 -2.10
CA VAL A 21 9.53 -4.08 -3.18
C VAL A 21 10.09 -5.38 -2.63
N CYS A 22 9.66 -6.49 -3.19
CA CYS A 22 10.27 -7.79 -2.95
C CYS A 22 11.67 -7.81 -3.57
N LEU A 23 12.71 -8.02 -2.75
CA LEU A 23 14.11 -8.06 -3.17
C LEU A 23 14.44 -9.29 -4.02
N ILE A 24 13.58 -10.31 -4.01
CA ILE A 24 13.79 -11.57 -4.74
C ILE A 24 13.23 -11.51 -6.16
N CYS A 25 12.03 -10.94 -6.35
CA CYS A 25 11.36 -10.95 -7.65
C CYS A 25 10.96 -9.57 -8.18
N GLY A 26 11.14 -8.50 -7.40
CA GLY A 26 10.81 -7.13 -7.79
C GLY A 26 9.31 -6.77 -7.74
N TRP A 27 8.45 -7.64 -7.21
CA TRP A 27 7.03 -7.30 -7.03
C TRP A 27 6.85 -6.17 -6.02
N ILE A 28 5.91 -5.26 -6.26
CA ILE A 28 5.68 -4.08 -5.43
C ILE A 28 4.31 -4.19 -4.76
N TYR A 29 4.30 -4.08 -3.44
CA TYR A 29 3.11 -3.84 -2.64
C TYR A 29 2.96 -2.33 -2.38
N ASN A 30 1.86 -1.73 -2.81
CA ASN A 30 1.52 -0.35 -2.48
C ASN A 30 0.50 -0.33 -1.34
N GLU A 31 0.84 0.30 -0.20
CA GLU A 31 -0.07 0.38 0.95
C GLU A 31 -1.39 1.10 0.63
N GLU A 32 -1.38 2.07 -0.28
CA GLU A 32 -2.59 2.79 -0.71
C GLU A 32 -3.55 1.86 -1.45
N GLU A 33 -3.02 1.01 -2.34
CA GLU A 33 -3.80 0.11 -3.18
C GLU A 33 -4.16 -1.20 -2.46
N GLY A 34 -3.34 -1.65 -1.52
CA GLY A 34 -3.48 -2.94 -0.86
C GLY A 34 -3.27 -4.10 -1.84
N LEU A 35 -3.89 -5.25 -1.55
CA LEU A 35 -4.00 -6.40 -2.45
C LEU A 35 -5.38 -7.06 -2.29
N PRO A 36 -6.46 -6.44 -2.82
CA PRO A 36 -7.83 -6.86 -2.55
C PRO A 36 -8.15 -8.27 -3.04
N GLU A 37 -7.48 -8.73 -4.10
CA GLU A 37 -7.60 -10.08 -4.64
C GLU A 37 -7.17 -11.17 -3.66
N GLU A 38 -6.27 -10.85 -2.72
CA GLU A 38 -5.82 -11.74 -1.65
C GLU A 38 -6.39 -11.35 -0.27
N GLY A 39 -7.38 -10.44 -0.24
CA GLY A 39 -8.05 -10.02 0.99
C GLY A 39 -7.32 -8.94 1.80
N ILE A 40 -6.31 -8.29 1.23
CA ILE A 40 -5.63 -7.16 1.85
C ILE A 40 -6.27 -5.87 1.33
N ALA A 41 -7.03 -5.17 2.18
CA ALA A 41 -7.77 -3.99 1.76
C ALA A 41 -6.85 -2.80 1.36
N PRO A 42 -7.29 -1.89 0.48
CA PRO A 42 -6.59 -0.63 0.22
C PRO A 42 -6.36 0.15 1.52
N GLY A 43 -5.21 0.81 1.64
CA GLY A 43 -4.78 1.51 2.85
C GLY A 43 -4.15 0.60 3.94
N THR A 44 -4.05 -0.71 3.71
CA THR A 44 -3.42 -1.62 4.68
C THR A 44 -1.91 -1.38 4.72
N ARG A 45 -1.39 -1.01 5.89
CA ARG A 45 0.06 -0.87 6.10
C ARG A 45 0.75 -2.22 5.94
N PHE A 46 1.95 -2.26 5.36
CA PHE A 46 2.71 -3.52 5.23
C PHE A 46 3.02 -4.14 6.60
N ALA A 47 3.21 -3.30 7.62
CA ALA A 47 3.36 -3.74 9.01
C ALA A 47 2.11 -4.41 9.59
N ALA A 48 0.91 -4.13 9.06
CA ALA A 48 -0.35 -4.71 9.50
C ALA A 48 -0.68 -6.05 8.81
N ILE A 49 0.02 -6.39 7.72
CA ILE A 49 -0.10 -7.70 7.07
C ILE A 49 0.44 -8.78 8.01
N PRO A 50 -0.22 -9.94 8.16
CA PRO A 50 0.28 -11.06 8.97
C PRO A 50 1.72 -11.48 8.62
N GLU A 51 2.50 -11.92 9.61
CA GLU A 51 3.90 -12.33 9.42
C GLU A 51 4.06 -13.62 8.59
N ASP A 52 3.00 -14.43 8.53
CA ASP A 52 2.92 -15.63 7.70
C ASP A 52 2.51 -15.35 6.25
N TRP A 53 2.15 -14.11 5.91
CA TRP A 53 1.93 -13.72 4.51
C TRP A 53 3.20 -13.92 3.66
N ARG A 54 3.00 -14.20 2.38
CA ARG A 54 4.04 -14.51 1.41
C ARG A 54 3.84 -13.70 0.14
N CYS A 55 4.95 -13.34 -0.51
CA CYS A 55 4.91 -12.65 -1.79
C CYS A 55 4.10 -13.48 -2.81
N PRO A 56 3.07 -12.90 -3.47
CA PRO A 56 2.19 -13.65 -4.37
C PRO A 56 2.89 -14.15 -5.63
N LEU A 57 4.07 -13.60 -5.97
CA LEU A 57 4.82 -14.03 -7.15
C LEU A 57 5.90 -15.09 -6.88
N CYS A 58 6.51 -15.11 -5.69
CA CYS A 58 7.69 -15.95 -5.43
C CYS A 58 7.72 -16.64 -4.06
N ASP A 59 6.65 -16.51 -3.27
CA ASP A 59 6.42 -17.25 -2.02
C ASP A 59 7.46 -17.00 -0.90
N VAL A 60 8.21 -15.89 -0.97
CA VAL A 60 9.11 -15.48 0.12
C VAL A 60 8.39 -14.65 1.17
N GLY A 61 8.90 -14.64 2.40
CA GLY A 61 8.31 -13.91 3.52
C GLY A 61 8.57 -12.39 3.48
N LYS A 62 7.89 -11.67 4.37
CA LYS A 62 7.99 -10.20 4.51
C LYS A 62 9.40 -9.67 4.77
N ALA A 63 10.29 -10.50 5.32
CA ALA A 63 11.69 -10.12 5.56
C ALA A 63 12.47 -9.79 4.28
N GLU A 64 12.00 -10.29 3.12
CA GLU A 64 12.62 -10.05 1.82
C GLU A 64 12.07 -8.79 1.12
N PHE A 65 11.40 -7.89 1.85
CA PHE A 65 10.87 -6.64 1.30
C PHE A 65 11.61 -5.42 1.85
N ALA A 66 11.81 -4.42 0.98
CA ALA A 66 12.35 -3.11 1.35
C ALA A 66 11.38 -2.00 0.96
N VAL A 67 11.38 -0.90 1.72
CA VAL A 67 10.63 0.31 1.37
C VAL A 67 11.24 0.92 0.10
N VAL A 68 10.38 1.31 -0.83
CA VAL A 68 10.73 2.08 -2.02
C VAL A 68 10.59 3.56 -1.69
N GLU A 69 11.70 4.29 -1.76
CA GLU A 69 11.73 5.76 -1.70
C GLU A 69 12.10 6.28 -3.09
N PHE A 70 11.38 7.30 -3.57
CA PHE A 70 11.60 7.95 -4.87
C PHE A 70 12.20 9.35 -4.70
#